data_AF-A0A9E0IMX6-F1
#
_entry.id   AF-A0A9E0IMX6-F1
#
_cell.length_a   1.000
_cell.length_b   1.000
_cell.length_c   1.000
_cell.angle_alpha   90.00
_cell.angle_beta   90.00
_cell.angle_gamma   90.00
#
_symmetry.space_group_name_H-M   'P 1'
#
loop_
_entity.id
_entity.type
_entity.pdbx_description
1 polymer ?
#
loop_
_entity_poly.entity_id
_entity_poly.type
_entity_poly.pdbx_seq_one_letter_code
_entity_poly.pdbx_strand_id
1 'polypeptide(L)'
;MSAAGRRRARAASLVAAALALAPLACSKTSPAPSWQLAQSRRDEIMALWIQVRDWRREAGMNVDPTPVLIQSMRDKSVSAAQRVCPDRVPPPACTDICDLGDAICDNAENICAISVELGNDAWSAEKCASAKASCKEAKQRCCACSQDGTSDAAP
;
A
#
# COMPACT_ATOMS: atom_id res chain seq x y z
N MET A 1 -19.62 -8.23 -42.18
CA MET A 1 -20.78 -7.35 -42.47
C MET A 1 -20.79 -6.22 -41.45
N SER A 2 -20.70 -4.97 -41.92
CA SER A 2 -21.04 -3.70 -41.24
C SER A 2 -20.27 -3.28 -39.98
N ALA A 3 -19.86 -2.04 -39.74
CA ALA A 3 -19.89 -0.76 -40.46
C ALA A 3 -18.88 0.16 -39.73
N ALA A 4 -17.91 0.76 -40.42
CA ALA A 4 -17.96 2.17 -40.86
C ALA A 4 -18.29 3.21 -39.78
N GLY A 5 -17.25 3.97 -39.39
CA GLY A 5 -17.32 5.44 -39.39
C GLY A 5 -17.65 6.16 -38.08
N ARG A 6 -16.73 7.03 -37.65
CA ARG A 6 -16.92 8.48 -37.77
C ARG A 6 -15.65 9.27 -37.44
N ARG A 7 -15.18 9.98 -38.48
CA ARG A 7 -14.26 11.12 -38.43
C ARG A 7 -14.97 12.30 -37.78
N ARG A 8 -14.36 12.99 -36.80
CA ARG A 8 -14.61 14.42 -36.49
C ARG A 8 -13.27 14.99 -36.02
N ALA A 9 -12.53 15.63 -36.91
CA ALA A 9 -12.63 17.05 -37.24
C ALA A 9 -11.81 17.90 -36.26
N ARG A 10 -10.69 18.37 -36.80
CA ARG A 10 -9.75 19.33 -36.23
C ARG A 10 -10.48 20.63 -35.88
N ALA A 11 -10.21 21.17 -34.71
CA ALA A 11 -10.33 22.60 -34.43
C ALA A 11 -9.00 23.04 -33.81
N ALA A 12 -8.12 23.54 -34.68
CA ALA A 12 -6.90 24.22 -34.29
C ALA A 12 -7.27 25.62 -33.80
N SER A 13 -7.27 25.83 -32.49
CA SER A 13 -7.37 27.16 -31.89
C SER A 13 -5.96 27.67 -31.60
N LEU A 14 -5.39 28.35 -32.59
CA LEU A 14 -4.25 29.24 -32.42
C LEU A 14 -4.75 30.52 -31.73
N VAL A 15 -4.59 30.61 -30.41
CA VAL A 15 -4.67 31.89 -29.70
C VAL A 15 -3.26 32.22 -29.22
N ALA A 16 -2.59 33.06 -30.00
CA ALA A 16 -1.42 33.79 -29.59
C ALA A 16 -1.83 34.78 -28.49
N ALA A 17 -1.35 34.56 -27.26
CA ALA A 17 -1.43 35.54 -26.18
C ALA A 17 -0.02 35.85 -25.68
N ALA A 18 0.41 37.04 -26.08
CA ALA A 18 1.52 37.87 -25.63
C ALA A 18 2.33 37.40 -24.42
N LEU A 19 3.65 37.38 -24.63
CA LEU A 19 4.69 37.40 -23.61
C LEU A 19 4.42 38.53 -22.59
N ALA A 20 4.03 38.16 -21.38
CA ALA A 20 4.30 38.94 -20.18
C ALA A 20 5.54 38.34 -19.50
N LEU A 21 6.70 38.92 -19.78
CA LEU A 21 7.94 38.70 -19.04
C LEU A 21 7.77 39.28 -17.62
N ALA A 22 7.13 38.52 -16.74
CA ALA A 22 7.13 38.81 -15.32
C ALA A 22 8.49 38.41 -14.73
N PRO A 23 9.13 39.26 -13.90
CA PRO A 23 10.39 38.90 -13.27
C PRO A 23 10.15 37.69 -12.36
N LEU A 24 10.85 36.60 -12.64
CA LEU A 24 11.05 35.47 -11.73
C LEU A 24 11.81 35.97 -10.49
N ALA A 25 11.09 36.68 -9.61
CA ALA A 25 11.60 37.00 -8.29
C ALA A 25 11.83 35.66 -7.58
N CYS A 26 13.10 35.37 -7.28
CA CYS A 26 13.51 34.22 -6.49
C CYS A 26 12.89 34.30 -5.09
N SER A 27 11.66 33.81 -4.94
CA SER A 27 11.07 33.53 -3.65
C SER A 27 11.93 32.45 -2.99
N LYS A 28 12.74 32.84 -2.01
CA LYS A 28 13.43 31.89 -1.14
C LYS A 28 12.34 31.12 -0.39
N THR A 29 12.03 29.90 -0.83
CA THR A 29 11.15 29.00 -0.08
C THR A 29 11.83 28.70 1.25
N SER A 30 11.36 29.33 2.34
CA SER A 30 11.78 28.98 3.69
C SER A 30 11.48 27.50 3.94
N PRO A 31 12.39 26.75 4.61
CA PRO A 31 12.11 25.36 4.95
C PRO A 31 10.83 25.27 5.78
N ALA A 32 10.02 24.25 5.51
CA ALA A 32 8.80 24.00 6.27
C ALA A 32 9.15 23.81 7.77
N PRO A 33 8.33 24.34 8.70
CA PRO A 33 8.47 24.03 10.11
C PRO A 33 8.45 22.51 10.38
N SER A 34 9.20 22.05 11.37
CA SER A 34 9.31 20.61 11.71
C SER A 34 7.97 19.94 12.02
N TRP A 35 7.04 20.66 12.65
CA TRP A 35 5.70 20.13 12.94
C TRP A 35 4.89 19.87 11.66
N GLN A 36 5.07 20.69 10.62
CA GLN A 36 4.37 20.52 9.35
C GLN A 36 4.88 19.28 8.62
N LEU A 37 6.19 19.04 8.67
CA LEU A 37 6.79 17.81 8.16
C LEU A 37 6.26 16.58 8.92
N ALA A 38 6.21 16.64 10.25
CA ALA A 38 5.69 15.53 11.05
C ALA A 38 4.22 15.23 10.72
N GLN A 39 3.37 16.24 10.54
CA GLN A 39 1.98 16.05 10.15
C GLN A 39 1.87 15.42 8.76
N SER A 40 2.65 15.91 7.78
CA SER A 40 2.69 15.33 6.43
C SER A 40 3.05 13.84 6.45
N ARG A 41 3.98 13.42 7.32
CA ARG A 41 4.35 12.02 7.49
C ARG A 41 3.25 11.18 8.14
N ARG A 42 2.48 11.75 9.09
CA ARG A 42 1.31 11.06 9.66
C ARG A 42 0.21 10.87 8.61
N ASP A 43 -0.03 11.89 7.78
CA ASP A 43 -1.01 11.80 6.69
C ASP A 43 -0.61 10.72 5.68
N GLU A 44 0.69 10.58 5.40
CA GLU A 44 1.24 9.50 4.56
C GLU A 44 1.03 8.11 5.18
N ILE A 45 1.33 7.93 6.47
CA ILE A 45 1.01 6.68 7.20
C ILE A 45 -0.48 6.36 7.13
N MET A 46 -1.36 7.36 7.29
CA MET A 46 -2.81 7.16 7.21
C MET A 46 -3.26 6.70 5.83
N ALA A 47 -2.72 7.30 4.76
CA ALA A 47 -3.03 6.90 3.40
C ALA A 47 -2.61 5.44 3.12
N LEU A 48 -1.39 5.06 3.51
CA LEU A 48 -0.89 3.69 3.38
C LEU A 48 -1.73 2.70 4.22
N TRP A 49 -2.10 3.09 5.44
CA TRP A 49 -2.89 2.24 6.33
C TRP A 49 -4.32 2.01 5.81
N ILE A 50 -4.95 3.01 5.17
CA ILE A 50 -6.25 2.84 4.51
C ILE A 50 -6.14 1.81 3.37
N GLN A 51 -5.12 1.90 2.52
CA GLN A 51 -4.89 0.93 1.45
C GLN A 51 -4.73 -0.50 2.00
N VAL A 52 -3.97 -0.68 3.08
CA VAL A 52 -3.82 -1.99 3.73
C VAL A 52 -5.17 -2.57 4.15
N ARG A 53 -6.07 -1.75 4.72
CA ARG A 53 -7.41 -2.19 5.15
C ARG A 53 -8.30 -2.58 3.98
N ASP A 54 -8.21 -1.84 2.88
CA ASP A 54 -8.98 -2.13 1.66
C ASP A 54 -8.51 -3.46 1.05
N TRP A 55 -7.20 -3.65 0.89
CA TRP A 55 -6.64 -4.92 0.41
C TRP A 55 -6.93 -6.10 1.34
N ARG A 56 -6.99 -5.87 2.67
CA ARG A 56 -7.40 -6.93 3.60
C ARG A 56 -8.83 -7.38 3.37
N ARG A 57 -9.74 -6.44 3.10
CA ARG A 57 -11.13 -6.75 2.76
C ARG A 57 -11.21 -7.52 1.45
N GLU A 58 -10.47 -7.10 0.43
CA GLU A 58 -10.41 -7.77 -0.87
C GLU A 58 -9.87 -9.21 -0.76
N ALA A 59 -8.88 -9.43 0.11
CA ALA A 59 -8.35 -10.77 0.42
C ALA A 59 -9.28 -11.64 1.30
N GLY A 60 -10.47 -11.14 1.68
CA GLY A 60 -11.42 -11.83 2.54
C GLY A 60 -10.95 -11.98 3.99
N MET A 61 -10.07 -11.08 4.46
CA MET A 61 -9.61 -11.04 5.85
C MET A 61 -10.43 -10.04 6.68
N ASN A 62 -10.32 -10.13 8.00
CA ASN A 62 -10.82 -9.07 8.89
C ASN A 62 -10.13 -7.74 8.55
N VAL A 63 -10.88 -6.65 8.48
CA VAL A 63 -10.35 -5.32 8.09
C VAL A 63 -9.15 -4.92 8.94
N ASP A 64 -9.22 -5.14 10.25
CA ASP A 64 -8.14 -4.86 11.19
C ASP A 64 -7.56 -6.17 11.76
N PRO A 65 -6.24 -6.29 11.93
CA PRO A 65 -5.63 -7.46 12.57
C PRO A 65 -6.00 -7.53 14.05
N THR A 66 -5.98 -8.74 14.62
CA THR A 66 -6.34 -8.90 16.04
C THR A 66 -5.33 -8.21 16.97
N PRO A 67 -5.76 -7.66 18.13
CA PRO A 67 -4.84 -7.02 19.07
C PRO A 67 -3.69 -7.94 19.55
N VAL A 68 -3.98 -9.24 19.70
CA VAL A 68 -2.97 -10.25 20.08
C VAL A 68 -1.89 -10.35 19.01
N LEU A 69 -2.27 -10.37 17.73
CA LEU A 69 -1.32 -10.43 16.64
C LEU A 69 -0.49 -9.16 16.54
N ILE A 70 -1.13 -7.98 16.66
CA ILE A 70 -0.45 -6.68 16.69
C ILE A 70 0.62 -6.67 17.78
N GLN A 71 0.28 -7.10 19.00
CA GLN A 71 1.21 -7.17 20.10
C GLN A 71 2.38 -8.13 19.81
N SER A 72 2.11 -9.29 19.22
CA SER A 72 3.16 -10.27 18.88
C SER A 72 4.14 -9.80 17.80
N MET A 73 3.71 -8.84 16.96
CA MET A 73 4.50 -8.31 15.84
C MET A 73 5.19 -6.99 16.17
N ARG A 74 4.95 -6.40 17.34
CA ARG A 74 5.50 -5.10 17.75
C ARG A 74 7.02 -5.05 17.59
N ASP A 75 7.72 -6.08 18.04
CA ASP A 75 9.19 -6.15 18.05
C ASP A 75 9.77 -6.96 16.88
N LYS A 76 8.95 -7.31 15.89
CA LYS A 76 9.36 -8.07 14.70
C LYS A 76 9.56 -7.13 13.51
N SER A 77 10.33 -7.56 12.51
CA SER A 77 10.42 -6.88 11.22
C SER A 77 9.33 -7.34 10.25
N VAL A 78 9.11 -6.59 9.17
CA VAL A 78 8.21 -7.01 8.07
C VAL A 78 8.76 -8.29 7.41
N SER A 79 10.07 -8.38 7.20
CA SER A 79 10.71 -9.62 6.70
C SER A 79 10.43 -10.85 7.58
N ALA A 80 10.28 -10.69 8.90
CA ALA A 80 9.86 -11.79 9.77
C ALA A 80 8.37 -12.14 9.58
N ALA A 81 7.53 -11.15 9.27
CA ALA A 81 6.11 -11.34 8.94
C ALA A 81 5.94 -12.10 7.60
N GLN A 82 6.82 -11.85 6.62
CA GLN A 82 6.77 -12.51 5.31
C GLN A 82 7.11 -14.00 5.37
N ARG A 83 7.97 -14.41 6.30
CA ARG A 83 8.50 -15.78 6.44
C ARG A 83 7.57 -16.74 7.21
N VAL A 84 6.26 -16.56 7.09
CA VAL A 84 5.26 -17.45 7.70
C VAL A 84 4.93 -18.69 6.88
N CYS A 85 5.42 -18.74 5.64
CA CYS A 85 5.12 -19.83 4.73
C CYS A 85 6.39 -20.62 4.38
N PRO A 86 6.27 -21.95 4.20
CA PRO A 86 7.33 -22.72 3.57
C PRO A 86 7.51 -22.26 2.11
N ASP A 87 8.72 -22.35 1.58
CA ASP A 87 9.05 -22.00 0.20
C ASP A 87 8.27 -22.89 -0.79
N ARG A 88 7.08 -22.44 -1.16
CA ARG A 88 6.17 -23.11 -2.09
C ARG A 88 5.66 -22.08 -3.09
N VAL A 89 5.63 -22.48 -4.35
CA VAL A 89 5.02 -21.67 -5.41
C VAL A 89 3.50 -21.81 -5.26
N PRO A 90 2.75 -20.72 -5.07
CA PRO A 90 1.29 -20.79 -5.00
C PRO A 90 0.71 -21.24 -6.34
N PRO A 91 -0.42 -21.97 -6.35
CA PRO A 91 -1.08 -22.32 -7.60
C PRO A 91 -1.63 -21.06 -8.29
N PRO A 92 -1.84 -21.07 -9.64
CA PRO A 92 -2.28 -19.90 -10.38
C PRO A 92 -3.58 -19.26 -9.87
N ALA A 93 -4.47 -20.05 -9.27
CA ALA A 93 -5.73 -19.56 -8.68
C ALA A 93 -5.53 -18.69 -7.43
N CYS A 94 -4.35 -18.73 -6.80
CA CYS A 94 -4.03 -17.97 -5.60
C CYS A 94 -3.19 -16.72 -5.87
N THR A 95 -2.82 -16.45 -7.13
CA THR A 95 -1.96 -15.32 -7.52
C THR A 95 -2.50 -14.00 -6.97
N ASP A 96 -3.78 -13.70 -7.17
CA ASP A 96 -4.39 -12.43 -6.71
C ASP A 96 -4.27 -12.22 -5.19
N ILE A 97 -4.48 -13.28 -4.40
CA ILE A 97 -4.37 -13.22 -2.92
C ILE A 97 -2.91 -13.03 -2.50
N CYS A 98 -1.99 -13.67 -3.20
CA CYS A 98 -0.56 -13.55 -2.92
C CYS A 98 -0.02 -12.16 -3.29
N ASP A 99 -0.47 -11.58 -4.41
CA ASP A 99 -0.14 -10.23 -4.85
C ASP A 99 -0.67 -9.19 -3.84
N LEU A 100 -1.91 -9.35 -3.35
CA LEU A 100 -2.43 -8.52 -2.25
C LEU A 100 -1.57 -8.66 -0.98
N GLY A 101 -1.10 -9.87 -0.69
CA GLY A 101 -0.21 -10.12 0.44
C GLY A 101 1.11 -9.38 0.34
N ASP A 102 1.72 -9.37 -0.84
CA ASP A 102 2.98 -8.67 -1.10
C ASP A 102 2.78 -7.15 -1.04
N ALA A 103 1.71 -6.62 -1.67
CA ALA A 103 1.37 -5.19 -1.59
C ALA A 103 1.14 -4.71 -0.14
N ILE A 104 0.44 -5.51 0.68
CA ILE A 104 0.27 -5.22 2.12
C ILE A 104 1.62 -5.17 2.84
N CYS A 105 2.55 -6.07 2.53
CA CYS A 105 3.87 -6.09 3.13
C CYS A 105 4.72 -4.89 2.71
N ASP A 106 4.68 -4.47 1.45
CA ASP A 106 5.38 -3.27 0.96
C ASP A 106 4.88 -2.02 1.67
N ASN A 107 3.56 -1.86 1.82
CA ASN A 107 2.99 -0.77 2.60
C ASN A 107 3.36 -0.85 4.08
N ALA A 108 3.51 -2.05 4.65
CA ALA A 108 4.00 -2.21 6.01
C ALA A 108 5.46 -1.76 6.16
N GLU A 109 6.32 -2.01 5.18
CA GLU A 109 7.70 -1.50 5.17
C GLU A 109 7.73 0.03 5.13
N ASN A 110 6.93 0.63 4.25
CA ASN A 110 6.83 2.09 4.12
C ASN A 110 6.30 2.75 5.41
N ILE A 111 5.23 2.20 6.01
CA ILE A 111 4.70 2.71 7.29
C ILE A 111 5.77 2.63 8.39
N CYS A 112 6.50 1.52 8.48
CA CYS A 112 7.53 1.36 9.49
C CYS A 112 8.75 2.25 9.26
N ALA A 113 9.14 2.48 8.00
CA ALA A 113 10.20 3.44 7.67
C ALA A 113 9.83 4.87 8.09
N ILE A 114 8.61 5.32 7.76
CA ILE A 114 8.11 6.65 8.17
C ILE A 114 8.00 6.75 9.69
N SER A 115 7.57 5.68 10.38
CA SER A 115 7.52 5.64 11.84
C SER A 115 8.90 5.85 12.47
N VAL A 116 9.96 5.27 11.90
CA VAL A 116 11.34 5.51 12.34
C VAL A 116 11.76 6.97 12.12
N GLU A 117 11.39 7.58 10.99
CA GLU A 117 11.65 9.02 10.75
C GLU A 117 10.98 9.93 11.77
N LEU A 118 9.78 9.55 12.25
CA LEU A 118 9.03 10.27 13.28
C LEU A 118 9.57 10.07 14.71
N GLY A 119 10.46 9.10 14.93
CA GLY A 119 11.09 8.84 16.22
C GLY A 119 10.12 8.29 17.28
N ASN A 120 10.06 8.92 18.46
CA ASN A 120 9.26 8.47 19.61
C ASN A 120 7.74 8.72 19.48
N ASP A 121 7.20 8.72 18.26
CA ASP A 121 5.78 8.91 18.00
C ASP A 121 5.00 7.61 18.21
N ALA A 122 4.39 7.45 19.39
CA ALA A 122 3.67 6.23 19.79
C ALA A 122 2.57 5.81 18.81
N TRP A 123 1.89 6.78 18.20
CA TRP A 123 0.85 6.54 17.20
C TRP A 123 1.41 5.86 15.94
N SER A 124 2.52 6.37 15.40
CA SER A 124 3.18 5.77 14.24
C SER A 124 3.71 4.36 14.54
N ALA A 125 4.23 4.15 15.75
CA ALA A 125 4.71 2.85 16.20
C ALA A 125 3.58 1.81 16.27
N GLU A 126 2.40 2.20 16.75
CA GLU A 126 1.20 1.36 16.75
C GLU A 126 0.75 1.01 15.32
N LYS A 127 0.77 1.99 14.40
CA LYS A 127 0.44 1.75 12.98
C LYS A 127 1.43 0.82 12.29
N CYS A 128 2.73 0.95 12.55
CA CYS A 128 3.74 0.00 12.08
C CYS A 128 3.48 -1.42 12.64
N ALA A 129 3.17 -1.57 13.93
CA ALA A 129 2.84 -2.87 14.51
C ALA A 129 1.58 -3.50 13.87
N SER A 130 0.55 -2.69 13.63
CA SER A 130 -0.67 -3.09 12.92
C SER A 130 -0.38 -3.55 11.49
N ALA A 131 0.38 -2.78 10.72
CA ALA A 131 0.72 -3.14 9.34
C ALA A 131 1.57 -4.43 9.26
N LYS A 132 2.51 -4.64 10.19
CA LYS A 132 3.27 -5.90 10.29
C LYS A 132 2.38 -7.10 10.57
N ALA A 133 1.40 -6.95 11.46
CA ALA A 133 0.40 -7.98 11.72
C ALA A 133 -0.44 -8.26 10.46
N SER A 134 -0.81 -7.22 9.72
CA SER A 134 -1.53 -7.36 8.47
C SER A 134 -0.75 -8.11 7.40
N CYS A 135 0.53 -7.79 7.21
CA CYS A 135 1.43 -8.53 6.31
C CYS A 135 1.50 -10.01 6.69
N LYS A 136 1.68 -10.31 7.98
CA LYS A 136 1.72 -11.70 8.47
C LYS A 136 0.46 -12.49 8.12
N GLU A 137 -0.72 -11.97 8.42
CA GLU A 137 -1.99 -12.62 8.10
C GLU A 137 -2.21 -12.77 6.59
N ALA A 138 -1.84 -11.75 5.79
CA ALA A 138 -2.00 -11.80 4.35
C ALA A 138 -1.13 -12.90 3.72
N LYS A 139 0.12 -13.04 4.18
CA LYS A 139 0.99 -14.15 3.74
C LYS A 139 0.45 -15.50 4.20
N GLN A 140 -0.05 -15.62 5.43
CA GLN A 140 -0.74 -16.84 5.87
C GLN A 140 -1.94 -17.18 4.97
N ARG A 141 -2.71 -16.18 4.54
CA ARG A 141 -3.87 -16.36 3.66
C ARG A 141 -3.48 -16.86 2.27
N CYS A 142 -2.45 -16.28 1.65
CA CYS A 142 -1.86 -16.78 0.40
C CYS A 142 -1.47 -18.27 0.51
N CYS A 143 -0.90 -18.67 1.65
CA CYS A 143 -0.42 -20.04 1.85
C CYS A 143 -1.52 -21.04 2.22
N ALA A 144 -2.61 -20.58 2.83
CA ALA A 144 -3.81 -21.38 3.03
C ALA A 144 -4.53 -21.65 1.70
N CYS A 145 -4.65 -20.64 0.83
CA CYS A 145 -5.24 -20.80 -0.50
C CYS A 145 -4.56 -21.93 -1.32
N SER A 146 -3.25 -22.05 -1.16
CA SER A 146 -2.46 -23.09 -1.85
C SER A 146 -2.79 -24.52 -1.41
N GLN A 147 -3.42 -24.71 -0.24
CA GLN A 147 -3.79 -26.03 0.29
C GLN A 147 -5.19 -26.44 -0.18
N ASP A 148 -6.13 -25.50 -0.19
CA ASP A 148 -7.53 -25.75 -0.53
C ASP A 148 -7.70 -26.23 -1.98
N GLY A 149 -6.92 -25.69 -2.92
CA GLY A 149 -6.98 -26.07 -4.33
C GLY A 149 -6.57 -27.51 -4.67
N THR A 150 -6.04 -28.27 -3.70
CA THR A 150 -5.68 -29.69 -3.90
C THR A 150 -6.78 -30.66 -3.45
N SER A 151 -7.78 -30.19 -2.70
CA SER A 151 -8.78 -31.07 -2.07
C SER A 151 -9.95 -31.45 -2.99
N ASP A 152 -10.15 -30.73 -4.10
CA ASP A 152 -11.25 -30.98 -5.06
C ASP A 152 -10.86 -31.95 -6.21
N ALA A 153 -9.65 -32.50 -6.18
CA ALA A 153 -9.14 -33.46 -7.16
C ALA A 153 -9.15 -34.92 -6.66
N ALA A 154 -10.08 -35.28 -5.76
CA ALA A 154 -10.34 -36.67 -5.40
C ALA A 154 -11.51 -37.21 -6.27
N PRO A 155 -11.30 -38.30 -7.03
CA PRO A 155 -12.28 -38.87 -7.97
C PRO A 155 -13.48 -39.57 -7.28
#